data_AF-A0A542G5I0-F1
#
_entry.id   AF-A0A542G5I0-F1
#
_cell.length_a   1.000
_cell.length_b   1.000
_cell.length_c   1.000
_cell.angle_alpha   90.00
_cell.angle_beta   90.00
_cell.angle_gamma   90.00
#
_symmetry.space_group_name_H-M   'P 1'
#
loop_
_entity.id
_entity.type
_entity.pdbx_description
1 polymer ?
#
loop_
_entity_poly.entity_id
_entity_poly.type
_entity_poly.pdbx_seq_one_letter_code
_entity_poly.pdbx_strand_id
1 'polypeptide(L)'
;MSESPESIDLSTQRALSDWLPGRLAAEQPSILVIGDVMLDGWWSGSIERLCREAPAPVVDIQSRESVPGGAANTAMNLAALGAKVSVAGIVGSDDAGEDLRGQLAAAGIDVQHLHTHPDMVTTTKIRISSGGQVMLRLDDAARTVPAGALAALAASVRAAVERQDAVLVCDYGTGVVADPVRTALAGVLGPDAAGGNRPLVVVDAHDPRPWAAVRPDLVTPNAQETARLLDRKLPEGQERVEAVAAESAALLQETGARAVVVTLDRDGTVLLMPDGVRHRTWARPAAEKQASGAGDTFVAALTLARAAGLPLTASLDLAQSAADVVVHQPGTSVCSTAQLSRYLEAFADTALTGDELERQIEVHRAQGQRIVLTNGCFDVLHSGHTRYLNQAKQLGDILVVALNSDDSVRRLKGPGRPINNMADRAAVVAALSCVDYVTVFDTPTATPLIRRLRPEVYAKGGDYTPEMLAETPAVEEYGGRVAILDYVAERSTTAVVKRIRDGEGAVPTN
;
A
#
# COMPACT_ATOMS: atom_id res chain seq x y z
N MET A 1 -4.52 31.88 7.86
CA MET A 1 -5.84 31.21 7.93
C MET A 1 -5.63 29.83 7.33
N SER A 2 -5.37 28.83 8.15
CA SER A 2 -5.29 27.44 7.66
C SER A 2 -6.69 27.01 7.27
N GLU A 3 -6.87 26.57 6.04
CA GLU A 3 -8.11 25.88 5.63
C GLU A 3 -8.33 24.69 6.57
N SER A 4 -9.57 24.46 6.99
CA SER A 4 -9.87 23.27 7.79
C SER A 4 -9.62 22.02 6.94
N PRO A 5 -9.08 20.92 7.50
CA PRO A 5 -8.85 19.67 6.76
C PRO A 5 -10.08 19.16 5.97
N GLU A 6 -11.28 19.56 6.39
CA GLU A 6 -12.56 19.22 5.75
C GLU A 6 -12.75 19.82 4.34
N SER A 7 -12.06 20.91 3.98
CA SER A 7 -12.22 21.59 2.68
C SER A 7 -11.20 21.17 1.61
N ILE A 8 -10.32 20.20 1.91
CA ILE A 8 -9.22 19.80 1.01
C ILE A 8 -9.74 18.84 -0.07
N ASP A 9 -9.50 19.17 -1.35
CA ASP A 9 -9.74 18.28 -2.48
C ASP A 9 -8.73 17.11 -2.50
N LEU A 10 -9.21 15.95 -2.09
CA LEU A 10 -8.48 14.69 -2.03
C LEU A 10 -7.84 14.29 -3.37
N SER A 11 -8.40 14.68 -4.53
CA SER A 11 -7.85 14.37 -5.85
C SER A 11 -6.55 15.11 -6.16
N THR A 12 -6.27 16.19 -5.43
CA THR A 12 -5.03 16.96 -5.53
C THR A 12 -3.99 16.54 -4.50
N GLN A 13 -4.39 15.78 -3.48
CA GLN A 13 -3.50 15.38 -2.39
C GLN A 13 -2.44 14.38 -2.87
N ARG A 14 -1.18 14.79 -2.83
CA ARG A 14 -0.02 13.94 -3.22
C ARG A 14 0.83 13.50 -2.03
N ALA A 15 0.64 14.14 -0.89
CA ALA A 15 1.42 13.96 0.32
C ALA A 15 0.63 13.16 1.35
N LEU A 16 1.32 12.34 2.14
CA LEU A 16 0.73 11.70 3.32
C LEU A 16 0.87 12.61 4.53
N SER A 17 -0.18 12.68 5.33
CA SER A 17 -0.21 13.43 6.59
C SER A 17 -1.06 12.65 7.60
N ASP A 18 -0.80 12.86 8.88
CA ASP A 18 -1.50 12.24 10.01
C ASP A 18 -3.02 12.42 10.02
N TRP A 19 -3.51 13.55 9.49
CA TRP A 19 -4.94 13.83 9.35
C TRP A 19 -5.62 13.06 8.20
N LEU A 20 -4.85 12.57 7.22
CA LEU A 20 -5.39 11.97 5.99
C LEU A 20 -6.22 10.70 6.25
N PRO A 21 -5.80 9.74 7.10
CA PRO A 21 -6.63 8.59 7.44
C PRO A 21 -7.98 9.00 8.04
N GLY A 22 -8.00 9.99 8.93
CA GLY A 22 -9.24 10.52 9.51
C GLY A 22 -10.17 11.13 8.46
N ARG A 23 -9.61 11.85 7.49
CA ARG A 23 -10.36 12.42 6.37
C ARG A 23 -10.95 11.35 5.45
N LEU A 24 -10.20 10.27 5.17
CA LEU A 24 -10.65 9.11 4.40
C LEU A 24 -11.80 8.37 5.12
N ALA A 25 -11.65 8.16 6.43
CA ALA A 25 -12.68 7.56 7.25
C ALA A 25 -13.97 8.41 7.28
N ALA A 26 -13.85 9.74 7.17
CA ALA A 26 -15.01 10.64 7.10
C ALA A 26 -15.76 10.58 5.76
N GLU A 27 -15.11 10.22 4.64
CA GLU A 27 -15.79 10.00 3.36
C GLU A 27 -16.72 8.78 3.39
N GLN A 28 -16.37 7.76 4.18
CA GLN A 28 -17.12 6.51 4.30
C GLN A 28 -17.54 5.89 2.96
N PRO A 29 -16.60 5.67 2.00
CA PRO A 29 -16.95 5.06 0.74
C PRO A 29 -17.55 3.66 0.96
N SER A 30 -18.53 3.31 0.13
CA SER A 30 -19.21 2.01 0.16
C SER A 30 -18.43 1.01 -0.69
N ILE A 31 -17.93 -0.05 -0.07
CA ILE A 31 -17.03 -1.00 -0.70
C ILE A 31 -17.56 -2.42 -0.51
N LEU A 32 -17.82 -3.11 -1.62
CA LEU A 32 -18.11 -4.54 -1.62
C LEU A 32 -16.80 -5.33 -1.71
N VAL A 33 -16.60 -6.26 -0.77
CA VAL A 33 -15.59 -7.31 -0.89
C VAL A 33 -16.28 -8.60 -1.28
N ILE A 34 -15.90 -9.19 -2.42
CA ILE A 34 -16.45 -10.45 -2.91
C ILE A 34 -15.32 -11.46 -3.12
N GLY A 35 -15.41 -12.65 -2.51
CA GLY A 35 -14.29 -13.57 -2.61
C GLY A 35 -14.28 -14.75 -1.66
N ASP A 36 -13.10 -15.33 -1.58
CA ASP A 36 -12.77 -16.46 -0.72
C ASP A 36 -12.64 -16.02 0.74
N VAL A 37 -13.73 -16.15 1.49
CA VAL A 37 -13.77 -15.90 2.94
C VAL A 37 -13.26 -17.13 3.70
N MET A 38 -12.48 -16.92 4.76
CA MET A 38 -11.94 -17.99 5.58
C MET A 38 -11.74 -17.53 7.03
N LEU A 39 -11.44 -18.48 7.91
CA LEU A 39 -11.09 -18.23 9.31
C LEU A 39 -9.65 -18.70 9.58
N ASP A 40 -8.78 -17.78 9.97
CA ASP A 40 -7.42 -18.11 10.42
C ASP A 40 -7.44 -18.37 11.93
N GLY A 41 -6.88 -19.50 12.37
CA GLY A 41 -6.86 -19.91 13.77
C GLY A 41 -5.45 -20.08 14.34
N TRP A 42 -5.29 -19.76 15.63
CA TRP A 42 -4.10 -20.05 16.42
C TRP A 42 -4.49 -20.83 17.66
N TRP A 43 -4.01 -22.07 17.74
CA TRP A 43 -4.18 -22.91 18.91
C TRP A 43 -2.84 -23.02 19.62
N SER A 44 -2.76 -22.50 20.84
CA SER A 44 -1.52 -22.47 21.62
C SER A 44 -1.61 -23.47 22.77
N GLY A 45 -0.55 -24.22 22.99
CA GLY A 45 -0.49 -25.23 24.05
C GLY A 45 0.93 -25.62 24.43
N SER A 46 1.06 -26.51 25.42
CA SER A 46 2.33 -27.10 25.82
C SER A 46 2.51 -28.50 25.25
N ILE A 47 3.76 -28.93 25.14
CA ILE A 47 4.12 -30.32 24.83
C ILE A 47 4.97 -30.86 25.95
N GLU A 48 4.43 -31.85 26.65
CA GLU A 48 5.11 -32.49 27.76
C GLU A 48 5.36 -33.99 27.48
N ARG A 49 4.70 -34.54 26.46
CA ARG A 49 4.74 -35.97 26.15
C ARG A 49 4.57 -36.26 24.65
N LEU A 50 5.01 -37.45 24.25
CA LEU A 50 4.72 -38.05 22.96
C LEU A 50 3.51 -38.99 23.07
N CYS A 51 2.82 -39.21 21.96
CA CYS A 51 1.74 -40.20 21.85
C CYS A 51 2.27 -41.62 22.13
N ARG A 52 1.39 -42.50 22.63
CA ARG A 52 1.72 -43.92 22.80
C ARG A 52 1.53 -44.69 21.49
N GLU A 53 0.67 -44.20 20.60
CA GLU A 53 0.29 -44.87 19.36
C GLU A 53 1.25 -44.57 18.19
N ALA A 54 1.95 -43.44 18.23
CA ALA A 54 2.83 -42.97 17.17
C ALA A 54 3.93 -42.04 17.73
N PRO A 55 5.08 -41.87 17.05
CA PRO A 55 6.11 -40.91 17.44
C PRO A 55 5.69 -39.47 17.09
N ALA A 56 4.57 -39.01 17.66
CA ALA A 56 4.01 -37.69 17.46
C ALA A 56 3.89 -36.95 18.80
N PRO A 57 4.08 -35.62 18.84
CA PRO A 57 3.87 -34.84 20.05
C PRO A 57 2.38 -34.75 20.42
N VAL A 58 2.09 -34.82 21.72
CA VAL A 58 0.77 -34.45 22.25
C VAL A 58 0.80 -32.98 22.61
N VAL A 59 -0.08 -32.18 21.99
CA VAL A 59 -0.26 -30.77 22.33
C VAL A 59 -1.47 -30.64 23.25
N ASP A 60 -1.24 -30.26 24.50
CA ASP A 60 -2.32 -29.92 25.44
C ASP A 60 -2.72 -28.45 25.19
N ILE A 61 -3.81 -28.25 24.43
CA ILE A 61 -4.27 -26.92 23.98
C ILE A 61 -4.77 -26.09 25.17
N GLN A 62 -4.23 -24.89 25.33
CA GLN A 62 -4.53 -23.95 26.41
C GLN A 62 -5.36 -22.75 25.94
N SER A 63 -5.12 -22.28 24.72
CA SER A 63 -5.91 -21.21 24.10
C SER A 63 -6.25 -21.52 22.64
N ARG A 64 -7.38 -20.97 22.19
CA ARG A 64 -7.83 -21.01 20.80
C ARG A 64 -8.30 -19.61 20.44
N GLU A 65 -7.67 -19.03 19.44
CA GLU A 65 -8.04 -17.74 18.89
C GLU A 65 -8.32 -17.92 17.40
N SER A 66 -9.34 -17.25 16.89
CA SER A 66 -9.72 -17.23 15.49
C SER A 66 -9.99 -15.80 15.06
N VAL A 67 -9.56 -15.46 13.84
CA VAL A 67 -9.81 -14.17 13.21
C VAL A 67 -10.18 -14.36 11.74
N PRO A 68 -10.93 -13.41 11.14
CA PRO A 68 -11.29 -13.50 9.73
C PRO A 68 -10.04 -13.45 8.86
N GLY A 69 -9.95 -14.33 7.86
CA GLY A 69 -8.86 -14.47 6.91
C GLY A 69 -9.31 -14.26 5.47
N GLY A 70 -8.36 -14.09 4.55
CA GLY A 70 -8.63 -13.92 3.12
C GLY A 70 -9.52 -12.71 2.85
N ALA A 71 -10.56 -12.89 2.02
CA ALA A 71 -11.49 -11.81 1.68
C ALA A 71 -12.14 -11.18 2.93
N ALA A 72 -12.34 -11.97 3.98
CA ALA A 72 -12.89 -11.49 5.23
C ALA A 72 -11.89 -10.60 6.00
N ASN A 73 -10.59 -10.88 5.96
CA ASN A 73 -9.57 -10.01 6.56
C ASN A 73 -9.48 -8.65 5.82
N THR A 74 -9.56 -8.68 4.49
CA THR A 74 -9.62 -7.48 3.67
C THR A 74 -10.82 -6.61 4.03
N ALA A 75 -11.99 -7.22 4.24
CA ALA A 75 -13.18 -6.53 4.70
C ALA A 75 -13.02 -5.93 6.11
N MET A 76 -12.40 -6.68 7.03
CA MET A 76 -12.09 -6.20 8.39
C MET A 76 -11.15 -4.98 8.37
N ASN A 77 -10.13 -4.98 7.50
CA ASN A 77 -9.23 -3.84 7.32
C ASN A 77 -9.97 -2.61 6.77
N LEU A 78 -10.82 -2.78 5.75
CA LEU A 78 -11.62 -1.68 5.21
C LEU A 78 -12.53 -1.06 6.27
N ALA A 79 -13.21 -1.89 7.07
CA ALA A 79 -14.07 -1.42 8.15
C ALA A 79 -13.28 -0.68 9.24
N ALA A 80 -12.12 -1.22 9.64
CA ALA A 80 -11.22 -0.60 10.63
C ALA A 80 -10.63 0.74 10.15
N LEU A 81 -10.48 0.94 8.85
CA LEU A 81 -10.04 2.18 8.23
C LEU A 81 -11.19 3.19 7.99
N GLY A 82 -12.44 2.81 8.24
CA GLY A 82 -13.61 3.68 8.22
C GLY A 82 -14.50 3.61 6.97
N ALA A 83 -14.32 2.61 6.09
CA ALA A 83 -15.25 2.38 4.97
C ALA A 83 -16.58 1.76 5.44
N LYS A 84 -17.63 1.94 4.64
CA LYS A 84 -18.86 1.14 4.74
C LYS A 84 -18.67 -0.12 3.93
N VAL A 85 -18.63 -1.27 4.59
CA VAL A 85 -18.23 -2.52 3.95
C VAL A 85 -19.40 -3.50 3.89
N SER A 86 -19.56 -4.12 2.73
CA SER A 86 -20.38 -5.33 2.56
C SER A 86 -19.51 -6.49 2.09
N VAL A 87 -19.87 -7.71 2.48
CA VAL A 87 -19.18 -8.94 2.09
C VAL A 87 -20.12 -9.86 1.33
N ALA A 88 -19.64 -10.37 0.20
CA ALA A 88 -20.27 -11.43 -0.56
C ALA A 88 -19.35 -12.65 -0.66
N GLY A 89 -19.89 -13.82 -0.33
CA GLY A 89 -19.12 -15.06 -0.27
C GLY A 89 -20.00 -16.25 0.12
N ILE A 90 -19.36 -17.39 0.37
CA ILE A 90 -20.03 -18.63 0.76
C ILE A 90 -19.35 -19.21 1.99
N VAL A 91 -20.14 -19.58 3.00
CA VAL A 91 -19.70 -20.30 4.20
C VAL A 91 -20.51 -21.59 4.38
N GLY A 92 -19.97 -22.53 5.15
CA GLY A 92 -20.69 -23.70 5.62
C GLY A 92 -21.74 -23.35 6.68
N SER A 93 -22.57 -24.33 7.04
CA SER A 93 -23.43 -24.28 8.23
C SER A 93 -22.73 -24.86 9.47
N ASP A 94 -21.42 -24.67 9.55
CA ASP A 94 -20.53 -25.18 10.58
C ASP A 94 -20.17 -24.07 11.58
N ASP A 95 -19.59 -24.45 12.72
CA ASP A 95 -19.20 -23.50 13.79
C ASP A 95 -18.26 -22.40 13.27
N ALA A 96 -17.39 -22.73 12.32
CA ALA A 96 -16.46 -21.76 11.71
C ALA A 96 -17.20 -20.72 10.86
N GLY A 97 -18.24 -21.12 10.11
CA GLY A 97 -19.08 -20.22 9.34
C GLY A 97 -19.92 -19.30 10.22
N GLU A 98 -20.43 -19.82 11.34
CA GLU A 98 -21.15 -19.02 12.35
C GLU A 98 -20.23 -18.02 13.04
N ASP A 99 -19.03 -18.45 13.47
CA ASP A 99 -18.01 -17.59 14.10
C ASP A 99 -17.61 -16.46 13.14
N LEU A 100 -17.25 -16.79 11.90
CA LEU A 100 -16.85 -15.81 10.89
C LEU A 100 -17.94 -14.77 10.63
N ARG A 101 -19.20 -15.20 10.47
CA ARG A 101 -20.34 -14.28 10.29
C ARG A 101 -20.52 -13.38 11.51
N GLY A 102 -20.39 -13.93 12.72
CA GLY A 102 -20.49 -13.19 13.97
C GLY A 102 -19.43 -12.10 14.09
N GLN A 103 -18.17 -12.42 13.78
CA GLN A 103 -17.06 -11.47 13.83
C GLN A 103 -17.21 -10.34 12.81
N LEU A 104 -17.59 -10.65 11.56
CA LEU A 104 -17.86 -9.65 10.52
C LEU A 104 -18.99 -8.70 10.94
N ALA A 105 -20.12 -9.25 11.42
CA ALA A 105 -21.25 -8.44 11.86
C ALA A 105 -20.90 -7.56 13.08
N ALA A 106 -20.10 -8.06 14.02
CA ALA A 106 -19.62 -7.30 15.17
C ALA A 106 -18.71 -6.13 14.77
N ALA A 107 -18.00 -6.24 13.65
CA ALA A 107 -17.22 -5.16 13.05
C ALA A 107 -18.08 -4.16 12.24
N GLY A 108 -19.40 -4.34 12.18
CA GLY A 108 -20.31 -3.48 11.43
C GLY A 108 -20.33 -3.74 9.91
N ILE A 109 -19.80 -4.88 9.47
CA ILE A 109 -19.78 -5.28 8.05
C ILE A 109 -21.15 -5.88 7.69
N ASP A 110 -21.70 -5.45 6.55
CA ASP A 110 -22.94 -6.03 6.02
C ASP A 110 -22.67 -7.43 5.45
N VAL A 111 -23.28 -8.43 6.09
CA VAL A 111 -23.16 -9.86 5.76
C VAL A 111 -24.38 -10.40 4.99
N GLN A 112 -25.26 -9.54 4.47
CA GLN A 112 -26.47 -9.95 3.73
C GLN A 112 -26.16 -10.87 2.54
N HIS A 113 -25.01 -10.67 1.90
CA HIS A 113 -24.57 -11.44 0.73
C HIS A 113 -23.59 -12.57 1.07
N LEU A 114 -23.41 -12.88 2.36
CA LEU A 114 -22.66 -14.03 2.84
C LEU A 114 -23.59 -15.25 2.94
N HIS A 115 -23.61 -16.05 1.87
CA HIS A 115 -24.51 -17.19 1.74
C HIS A 115 -24.03 -18.39 2.56
N THR A 116 -24.96 -19.09 3.21
CA THR A 116 -24.67 -20.36 3.90
C THR A 116 -25.19 -21.53 3.07
N HIS A 117 -24.41 -22.60 2.98
CA HIS A 117 -24.85 -23.85 2.36
C HIS A 117 -24.47 -25.07 3.23
N PRO A 118 -25.37 -26.05 3.46
CA PRO A 118 -25.10 -27.18 4.35
C PRO A 118 -24.01 -28.13 3.83
N ASP A 119 -23.88 -28.28 2.51
CA ASP A 119 -22.83 -29.11 1.90
C ASP A 119 -21.50 -28.34 1.66
N MET A 120 -21.40 -27.10 2.15
CA MET A 120 -20.16 -26.33 2.12
C MET A 120 -19.42 -26.51 3.45
N VAL A 121 -18.10 -26.57 3.40
CA VAL A 121 -17.23 -26.47 4.57
C VAL A 121 -16.61 -25.07 4.57
N THR A 122 -16.74 -24.34 5.67
CA THR A 122 -16.08 -23.03 5.81
C THR A 122 -14.58 -23.23 5.83
N THR A 123 -13.86 -22.54 4.94
CA THR A 123 -12.40 -22.64 4.86
C THR A 123 -11.77 -22.17 6.18
N THR A 124 -10.95 -23.01 6.80
CA THR A 124 -10.16 -22.66 7.98
C THR A 124 -8.68 -22.99 7.80
N LYS A 125 -7.82 -22.17 8.40
CA LYS A 125 -6.36 -22.37 8.42
C LYS A 125 -5.86 -22.25 9.85
N ILE A 126 -5.75 -23.39 10.53
CA ILE A 126 -5.47 -23.46 11.97
C ILE A 126 -4.00 -23.79 12.19
N ARG A 127 -3.28 -22.92 12.89
CA ARG A 127 -1.86 -23.07 13.23
C ARG A 127 -1.77 -23.53 14.68
N ILE A 128 -1.25 -24.73 14.90
CA ILE A 128 -0.98 -25.28 16.23
C ILE A 128 0.44 -24.86 16.64
N SER A 129 0.56 -24.19 17.78
CA SER A 129 1.83 -23.65 18.27
C SER A 129 2.14 -24.04 19.70
N SER A 130 3.44 -24.14 20.00
CA SER A 130 3.99 -24.40 21.34
C SER A 130 5.31 -23.66 21.49
N GLY A 131 5.55 -23.03 22.65
CA GLY A 131 6.78 -22.26 22.90
C GLY A 131 7.02 -21.13 21.88
N GLY A 132 5.97 -20.55 21.30
CA GLY A 132 6.07 -19.50 20.27
C GLY A 132 6.48 -20.01 18.88
N GLN A 133 6.47 -21.32 18.66
CA GLN A 133 6.76 -21.93 17.35
C GLN A 133 5.52 -22.62 16.79
N VAL A 134 5.22 -22.38 15.51
CA VAL A 134 4.20 -23.14 14.78
C VAL A 134 4.74 -24.52 14.48
N MET A 135 3.97 -25.54 14.86
CA MET A 135 4.35 -26.94 14.75
C MET A 135 3.65 -27.65 13.61
N LEU A 136 2.36 -27.34 13.43
CA LEU A 136 1.51 -27.92 12.42
C LEU A 136 0.51 -26.88 11.95
N ARG A 137 0.13 -26.95 10.67
CA ARG A 137 -1.02 -26.23 10.13
C ARG A 137 -2.06 -27.23 9.64
N LEU A 138 -3.31 -27.02 10.05
CA LEU A 138 -4.48 -27.74 9.58
C LEU A 138 -5.26 -26.83 8.64
N ASP A 139 -5.37 -27.24 7.38
CA ASP A 139 -6.18 -26.54 6.39
C ASP A 139 -7.43 -27.40 6.17
N ASP A 140 -8.60 -26.87 6.55
CA ASP A 140 -9.90 -27.50 6.28
C ASP A 140 -10.64 -26.65 5.27
N ALA A 141 -11.01 -27.24 4.13
CA ALA A 141 -11.63 -26.54 3.03
C ALA A 141 -12.46 -27.49 2.19
N ALA A 142 -13.55 -26.99 1.62
CA ALA A 142 -14.33 -27.73 0.66
C ALA A 142 -13.46 -28.07 -0.57
N ARG A 143 -13.50 -29.33 -1.02
CA ARG A 143 -12.83 -29.75 -2.26
C ARG A 143 -13.44 -29.11 -3.51
N THR A 144 -14.75 -28.86 -3.45
CA THR A 144 -15.55 -28.28 -4.52
C THR A 144 -16.67 -27.46 -3.91
N VAL A 145 -16.93 -26.27 -4.45
CA VAL A 145 -18.05 -25.45 -3.99
C VAL A 145 -19.37 -26.02 -4.54
N PRO A 146 -20.41 -26.20 -3.71
CA PRO A 146 -21.70 -26.69 -4.17
C PRO A 146 -22.33 -25.79 -5.25
N ALA A 147 -22.84 -26.39 -6.32
CA ALA A 147 -23.44 -25.64 -7.44
C ALA A 147 -24.63 -24.77 -7.01
N GLY A 148 -25.43 -25.23 -6.05
CA GLY A 148 -26.53 -24.45 -5.47
C GLY A 148 -26.04 -23.21 -4.73
N ALA A 149 -24.93 -23.31 -4.01
CA ALA A 149 -24.30 -22.18 -3.32
C ALA A 149 -23.75 -21.15 -4.31
N LEU A 150 -23.05 -21.60 -5.36
CA LEU A 150 -22.58 -20.70 -6.42
C LEU A 150 -23.72 -20.00 -7.16
N ALA A 151 -24.82 -20.72 -7.44
CA ALA A 151 -26.00 -20.13 -8.09
C ALA A 151 -26.66 -19.07 -7.21
N ALA A 152 -26.76 -19.29 -5.90
CA ALA A 152 -27.29 -18.31 -4.95
C ALA A 152 -26.42 -17.06 -4.86
N LEU A 153 -25.09 -17.22 -4.75
CA LEU A 153 -24.16 -16.10 -4.76
C LEU A 153 -24.27 -15.31 -6.09
N ALA A 154 -24.21 -16.00 -7.23
CA ALA A 154 -24.32 -15.40 -8.56
C ALA A 154 -25.62 -14.60 -8.75
N ALA A 155 -26.75 -15.13 -8.27
CA ALA A 155 -28.05 -14.43 -8.33
C ALA A 155 -28.05 -13.13 -7.51
N SER A 156 -27.26 -13.06 -6.43
CA SER A 156 -27.18 -11.89 -5.56
C SER A 156 -26.19 -10.81 -6.01
N VAL A 157 -25.29 -11.12 -6.96
CA VAL A 157 -24.20 -10.22 -7.40
C VAL A 157 -24.70 -8.85 -7.84
N ARG A 158 -25.78 -8.79 -8.63
CA ARG A 158 -26.32 -7.50 -9.11
C ARG A 158 -26.72 -6.59 -7.95
N ALA A 159 -27.41 -7.13 -6.95
CA ALA A 159 -27.85 -6.38 -5.79
C ALA A 159 -26.66 -5.98 -4.91
N ALA A 160 -25.67 -6.87 -4.74
CA ALA A 160 -24.48 -6.59 -3.94
C ALA A 160 -23.62 -5.44 -4.51
N VAL A 161 -23.49 -5.40 -5.84
CA VAL A 161 -22.70 -4.38 -6.57
C VAL A 161 -23.43 -3.03 -6.67
N GLU A 162 -24.76 -3.01 -6.52
CA GLU A 162 -25.53 -1.78 -6.64
C GLU A 162 -25.11 -0.75 -5.58
N ARG A 163 -24.87 0.50 -6.00
CA ARG A 163 -24.52 1.64 -5.12
C ARG A 163 -23.20 1.50 -4.35
N GLN A 164 -22.29 0.65 -4.81
CA GLN A 164 -20.92 0.61 -4.30
C GLN A 164 -20.06 1.65 -5.00
N ASP A 165 -19.15 2.28 -4.27
CA ASP A 165 -18.09 3.14 -4.83
C ASP A 165 -16.91 2.30 -5.36
N ALA A 166 -16.68 1.13 -4.74
CA ALA A 166 -15.69 0.16 -5.19
C ALA A 166 -16.16 -1.30 -5.00
N VAL A 167 -15.65 -2.17 -5.87
CA VAL A 167 -15.77 -3.63 -5.74
C VAL A 167 -14.36 -4.23 -5.73
N LEU A 168 -14.06 -4.95 -4.66
CA LEU A 168 -12.80 -5.66 -4.45
C LEU A 168 -13.04 -7.16 -4.55
N VAL A 169 -12.47 -7.78 -5.57
CA VAL A 169 -12.54 -9.22 -5.81
C VAL A 169 -11.31 -9.88 -5.19
N CYS A 170 -11.52 -10.82 -4.27
CA CYS A 170 -10.48 -11.60 -3.61
C CYS A 170 -10.57 -13.08 -4.03
N ASP A 171 -9.76 -13.50 -5.01
CA ASP A 171 -9.78 -14.85 -5.61
C ASP A 171 -8.50 -15.63 -5.27
N TYR A 172 -8.55 -16.38 -4.18
CA TYR A 172 -7.45 -17.20 -3.68
C TYR A 172 -7.56 -18.67 -4.11
N GLY A 173 -8.41 -18.95 -5.11
CA GLY A 173 -8.52 -20.26 -5.73
C GLY A 173 -9.34 -21.28 -4.95
N THR A 174 -10.25 -20.86 -4.05
CA THR A 174 -11.18 -21.82 -3.40
C THR A 174 -12.37 -22.19 -4.29
N GLY A 175 -12.60 -21.42 -5.35
CA GLY A 175 -13.65 -21.64 -6.34
C GLY A 175 -14.98 -20.92 -6.04
N VAL A 176 -15.07 -20.14 -4.96
CA VAL A 176 -16.29 -19.38 -4.59
C VAL A 176 -16.66 -18.35 -5.65
N VAL A 177 -15.67 -17.75 -6.30
CA VAL A 177 -15.83 -16.76 -7.36
C VAL A 177 -15.66 -17.34 -8.77
N ALA A 178 -15.66 -18.66 -8.91
CA ALA A 178 -15.68 -19.31 -10.23
C ALA A 178 -17.05 -19.15 -10.92
N ASP A 179 -17.22 -19.69 -12.13
CA ASP A 179 -18.52 -19.67 -12.79
C ASP A 179 -19.55 -20.50 -12.01
N PRO A 180 -20.79 -20.02 -11.86
CA PRO A 180 -21.44 -18.86 -12.53
C PRO A 180 -21.17 -17.45 -11.96
N VAL A 181 -20.52 -17.30 -10.81
CA VAL A 181 -20.36 -16.01 -10.10
C VAL A 181 -19.53 -15.02 -10.93
N ARG A 182 -18.40 -15.46 -11.49
CA ARG A 182 -17.55 -14.63 -12.36
C ARG A 182 -18.33 -14.08 -13.57
N THR A 183 -19.14 -14.92 -14.21
CA THR A 183 -19.99 -14.51 -15.33
C THR A 183 -21.01 -13.43 -14.90
N ALA A 184 -21.61 -13.57 -13.72
CA ALA A 184 -22.51 -12.55 -13.17
C ALA A 184 -21.79 -11.22 -12.90
N LEU A 185 -20.57 -11.27 -12.33
CA LEU A 185 -19.72 -10.09 -12.12
C LEU A 185 -19.34 -9.41 -13.44
N ALA A 186 -18.94 -10.18 -14.45
CA ALA A 186 -18.67 -9.66 -15.80
C ALA A 186 -19.88 -8.94 -16.40
N GLY A 187 -21.09 -9.48 -16.20
CA GLY A 187 -22.32 -8.84 -16.68
C GLY A 187 -22.70 -7.53 -15.99
N VAL A 188 -22.18 -7.24 -14.80
CA VAL A 188 -22.50 -6.00 -14.05
C VAL A 188 -21.33 -5.01 -13.93
N LEU A 189 -20.08 -5.47 -14.03
CA LEU A 189 -18.88 -4.63 -13.95
C LEU A 189 -18.16 -4.44 -15.29
N GLY A 190 -18.49 -5.27 -16.28
CA GLY A 190 -17.84 -5.29 -17.58
C GLY A 190 -18.09 -4.04 -18.43
N PRO A 191 -17.36 -3.91 -19.56
CA PRO A 191 -17.51 -2.82 -20.54
C PRO A 191 -18.95 -2.46 -20.90
N ASP A 192 -19.76 -3.50 -21.08
CA ASP A 192 -21.09 -3.43 -21.69
C ASP A 192 -22.20 -3.36 -20.62
N ALA A 193 -21.83 -3.19 -19.34
CA ALA A 193 -22.78 -3.05 -18.26
C ALA A 193 -23.66 -1.79 -18.47
N ALA A 194 -24.98 -1.98 -18.43
CA ALA A 194 -25.93 -0.91 -18.66
C ALA A 194 -26.06 0.01 -17.42
N GLY A 195 -25.66 1.28 -17.56
CA GLY A 195 -26.00 2.39 -16.66
C GLY A 195 -24.85 2.95 -15.80
N GLY A 196 -24.95 4.25 -15.48
CA GLY A 196 -24.31 4.92 -14.33
C GLY A 196 -22.77 5.01 -14.29
N ASN A 197 -22.28 5.65 -13.22
CA ASN A 197 -20.86 5.73 -12.87
C ASN A 197 -20.39 4.33 -12.41
N ARG A 198 -19.45 3.71 -13.13
CA ARG A 198 -18.92 2.38 -12.78
C ARG A 198 -18.12 2.46 -11.47
N PRO A 199 -18.31 1.54 -10.51
CA PRO A 199 -17.46 1.49 -9.32
C PRO A 199 -16.00 1.23 -9.71
N LEU A 200 -15.08 1.62 -8.83
CA LEU A 200 -13.69 1.18 -8.90
C LEU A 200 -13.63 -0.35 -8.78
N VAL A 201 -12.99 -1.03 -9.74
CA VAL A 201 -12.83 -2.49 -9.69
C VAL A 201 -11.38 -2.85 -9.36
N VAL A 202 -11.17 -3.48 -8.22
CA VAL A 202 -9.85 -3.97 -7.78
C VAL A 202 -9.90 -5.50 -7.70
N VAL A 203 -8.87 -6.17 -8.21
CA VAL A 203 -8.77 -7.63 -8.17
C VAL A 203 -7.47 -8.04 -7.49
N ASP A 204 -7.61 -8.78 -6.40
CA ASP A 204 -6.53 -9.46 -5.70
C ASP A 204 -6.73 -10.97 -5.88
N ALA A 205 -5.92 -11.59 -6.74
CA ALA A 205 -6.16 -12.95 -7.19
C ALA A 205 -4.86 -13.74 -7.41
N HIS A 206 -4.88 -15.03 -7.04
CA HIS A 206 -3.79 -15.96 -7.36
C HIS A 206 -3.58 -16.13 -8.87
N ASP A 207 -4.67 -16.03 -9.63
CA ASP A 207 -4.66 -15.93 -11.10
C ASP A 207 -5.64 -14.84 -11.55
N PRO A 208 -5.16 -13.64 -11.94
CA PRO A 208 -6.02 -12.57 -12.41
C PRO A 208 -6.53 -12.72 -13.85
N ARG A 209 -6.00 -13.64 -14.67
CA ARG A 209 -6.38 -13.76 -16.10
C ARG A 209 -7.89 -13.96 -16.34
N PRO A 210 -8.62 -14.78 -15.55
CA PRO A 210 -10.06 -14.94 -15.70
C PRO A 210 -10.85 -13.63 -15.50
N TRP A 211 -10.27 -12.65 -14.83
CA TRP A 211 -10.90 -11.37 -14.51
C TRP A 211 -10.71 -10.30 -15.60
N ALA A 212 -9.99 -10.58 -16.68
CA ALA A 212 -9.82 -9.64 -17.80
C ALA A 212 -11.17 -9.18 -18.40
N ALA A 213 -12.21 -10.02 -18.33
CA ALA A 213 -13.56 -9.71 -18.80
C ALA A 213 -14.22 -8.53 -18.07
N VAL A 214 -13.88 -8.28 -16.79
CA VAL A 214 -14.38 -7.10 -16.05
C VAL A 214 -13.54 -5.84 -16.27
N ARG A 215 -12.41 -5.94 -17.01
CA ARG A 215 -11.42 -4.87 -17.20
C ARG A 215 -11.11 -4.14 -15.88
N PRO A 216 -10.40 -4.79 -14.93
CA PRO A 216 -10.12 -4.22 -13.62
C PRO A 216 -9.46 -2.84 -13.73
N ASP A 217 -9.76 -1.94 -12.80
CA ASP A 217 -9.00 -0.70 -12.66
C ASP A 217 -7.61 -0.98 -12.08
N LEU A 218 -7.53 -1.90 -11.12
CA LEU A 218 -6.29 -2.32 -10.46
C LEU A 218 -6.23 -3.84 -10.30
N VAL A 219 -5.05 -4.42 -10.49
CA VAL A 219 -4.73 -5.81 -10.11
C VAL A 219 -3.47 -5.81 -9.27
N THR A 220 -3.44 -6.61 -8.20
CA THR A 220 -2.38 -6.57 -7.17
C THR A 220 -1.61 -7.89 -7.03
N PRO A 221 -0.97 -8.45 -8.09
CA PRO A 221 -0.29 -9.73 -7.95
C PRO A 221 0.99 -9.60 -7.12
N ASN A 222 1.32 -10.61 -6.33
CA ASN A 222 2.63 -10.70 -5.69
C ASN A 222 3.72 -11.18 -6.66
N ALA A 223 4.98 -11.20 -6.21
CA ALA A 223 6.11 -11.61 -7.03
C ALA A 223 5.98 -13.06 -7.56
N GLN A 224 5.42 -13.98 -6.76
CA GLN A 224 5.24 -15.37 -7.18
C GLN A 224 4.11 -15.52 -8.20
N GLU A 225 3.00 -14.79 -8.02
CA GLU A 225 1.89 -14.74 -8.98
C GLU A 225 2.33 -14.08 -10.28
N THR A 226 3.11 -13.01 -10.20
CA THR A 226 3.71 -12.34 -11.36
C THR A 226 4.64 -13.29 -12.15
N ALA A 227 5.48 -14.05 -11.44
CA ALA A 227 6.32 -15.09 -12.06
C ALA A 227 5.49 -16.15 -12.79
N ARG A 228 4.35 -16.57 -12.23
CA ARG A 228 3.42 -17.53 -12.86
C ARG A 228 2.71 -16.93 -14.07
N LEU A 229 2.29 -15.67 -13.99
CA LEU A 229 1.64 -14.96 -15.12
C LEU A 229 2.57 -14.85 -16.32
N LEU A 230 3.87 -14.60 -16.07
CA LEU A 230 4.88 -14.46 -17.10
C LEU A 230 5.48 -15.80 -17.55
N ASP A 231 5.15 -16.91 -16.89
CA ASP A 231 5.79 -18.22 -17.06
C ASP A 231 7.33 -18.17 -16.94
N ARG A 232 7.83 -17.36 -16.00
CA ARG A 232 9.26 -17.08 -15.83
C ARG A 232 9.64 -16.91 -14.37
N LYS A 233 10.90 -17.22 -14.03
CA LYS A 233 11.46 -16.89 -12.71
C LYS A 233 11.87 -15.43 -12.67
N LEU A 234 11.44 -14.72 -11.65
CA LEU A 234 11.94 -13.38 -11.35
C LEU A 234 13.28 -13.47 -10.59
N PRO A 235 14.23 -12.56 -10.85
CA PRO A 235 15.47 -12.50 -10.08
C PRO A 235 15.21 -12.09 -8.61
N GLU A 236 16.23 -12.25 -7.77
CA GLU A 236 16.19 -11.82 -6.37
C GLU A 236 16.79 -10.42 -6.18
N GLY A 237 16.37 -9.71 -5.14
CA GLY A 237 16.89 -8.38 -4.81
C GLY A 237 16.47 -7.29 -5.79
N GLN A 238 17.32 -6.26 -5.95
CA GLN A 238 16.96 -5.03 -6.68
C GLN A 238 16.65 -5.27 -8.17
N GLU A 239 17.26 -6.29 -8.80
CA GLU A 239 17.01 -6.65 -10.20
C GLU A 239 15.56 -7.07 -10.46
N ARG A 240 14.84 -7.51 -9.42
CA ARG A 240 13.43 -7.91 -9.51
C ARG A 240 12.53 -6.79 -10.02
N VAL A 241 12.83 -5.56 -9.61
CA VAL A 241 12.05 -4.36 -9.99
C VAL A 241 12.20 -4.08 -11.48
N GLU A 242 13.44 -4.13 -11.99
CA GLU A 242 13.73 -3.91 -13.41
C GLU A 242 13.15 -5.03 -14.28
N ALA A 243 13.23 -6.28 -13.82
CA ALA A 243 12.63 -7.42 -14.51
C ALA A 243 11.10 -7.29 -14.64
N VAL A 244 10.42 -6.89 -13.56
CA VAL A 244 8.96 -6.63 -13.58
C VAL A 244 8.62 -5.42 -14.44
N ALA A 245 9.42 -4.35 -14.37
CA ALA A 245 9.24 -3.14 -15.17
C ALA A 245 9.29 -3.42 -16.67
N ALA A 246 10.22 -4.28 -17.10
CA ALA A 246 10.38 -4.67 -18.51
C ALA A 246 9.16 -5.40 -19.08
N GLU A 247 8.38 -6.06 -18.23
CA GLU A 247 7.23 -6.89 -18.60
C GLU A 247 5.88 -6.15 -18.42
N SER A 248 5.91 -4.83 -18.23
CA SER A 248 4.73 -3.99 -17.99
C SER A 248 3.62 -4.20 -19.01
N ALA A 249 3.95 -4.24 -20.31
CA ALA A 249 2.97 -4.41 -21.37
C ALA A 249 2.31 -5.81 -21.34
N ALA A 250 3.11 -6.86 -21.10
CA ALA A 250 2.61 -8.23 -21.01
C ALA A 250 1.67 -8.38 -19.80
N LEU A 251 2.05 -7.87 -18.63
CA LEU A 251 1.23 -7.93 -17.42
C LEU A 251 -0.11 -7.19 -17.57
N LEU A 252 -0.11 -6.00 -18.18
CA LEU A 252 -1.35 -5.25 -18.46
C LEU A 252 -2.25 -6.01 -19.45
N GLN A 253 -1.66 -6.64 -20.46
CA GLN A 253 -2.40 -7.42 -21.46
C GLN A 253 -3.02 -8.69 -20.86
N GLU A 254 -2.24 -9.49 -20.13
CA GLU A 254 -2.70 -10.76 -19.53
C GLU A 254 -3.79 -10.54 -18.47
N THR A 255 -3.70 -9.44 -17.72
CA THR A 255 -4.69 -9.11 -16.68
C THR A 255 -5.91 -8.35 -17.21
N GLY A 256 -5.79 -7.70 -18.38
CA GLY A 256 -6.80 -6.78 -18.90
C GLY A 256 -7.01 -5.53 -18.03
N ALA A 257 -6.09 -5.24 -17.10
CA ALA A 257 -6.22 -4.18 -16.12
C ALA A 257 -5.76 -2.82 -16.66
N ARG A 258 -6.28 -1.73 -16.08
CA ARG A 258 -5.80 -0.36 -16.37
C ARG A 258 -4.45 -0.07 -15.72
N ALA A 259 -4.20 -0.63 -14.55
CA ALA A 259 -2.92 -0.61 -13.88
C ALA A 259 -2.66 -1.93 -13.15
N VAL A 260 -1.39 -2.32 -13.06
CA VAL A 260 -0.95 -3.48 -12.28
C VAL A 260 -0.01 -3.00 -11.17
N VAL A 261 -0.27 -3.42 -9.94
CA VAL A 261 0.54 -3.09 -8.76
C VAL A 261 1.20 -4.38 -8.28
N VAL A 262 2.47 -4.57 -8.64
CA VAL A 262 3.18 -5.78 -8.23
C VAL A 262 3.75 -5.60 -6.83
N THR A 263 3.37 -6.45 -5.89
CA THR A 263 3.95 -6.45 -4.54
C THR A 263 5.18 -7.35 -4.48
N LEU A 264 6.31 -6.83 -4.01
CA LEU A 264 7.63 -7.47 -4.02
C LEU A 264 8.11 -7.80 -2.60
N ASP A 265 7.21 -8.32 -1.76
CA ASP A 265 7.50 -8.68 -0.37
C ASP A 265 8.16 -7.51 0.39
N ARG A 266 9.40 -7.70 0.88
CA ARG A 266 10.19 -6.69 1.59
C ARG A 266 10.69 -5.52 0.73
N ASP A 267 10.57 -5.61 -0.59
CA ASP A 267 11.12 -4.62 -1.53
C ASP A 267 10.10 -3.53 -1.91
N GLY A 268 8.90 -3.57 -1.31
CA GLY A 268 7.79 -2.65 -1.56
C GLY A 268 6.94 -3.05 -2.76
N THR A 269 6.48 -2.07 -3.54
CA THR A 269 5.60 -2.31 -4.70
C THR A 269 6.02 -1.52 -5.93
N VAL A 270 5.66 -2.04 -7.11
CA VAL A 270 5.91 -1.39 -8.41
C VAL A 270 4.57 -1.16 -9.12
N LEU A 271 4.30 0.10 -9.49
CA LEU A 271 3.14 0.49 -10.26
C LEU A 271 3.46 0.48 -11.76
N LEU A 272 2.75 -0.38 -12.49
CA LEU A 272 2.83 -0.55 -13.93
C LEU A 272 1.61 0.10 -14.60
N MET A 273 1.87 0.96 -15.58
CA MET A 273 0.87 1.67 -16.39
C MET A 273 1.21 1.49 -17.88
N PRO A 274 0.30 1.81 -18.83
CA PRO A 274 0.54 1.61 -20.26
C PRO A 274 1.79 2.34 -20.81
N ASP A 275 2.24 3.37 -20.12
CA ASP A 275 3.42 4.19 -20.43
C ASP A 275 4.66 3.80 -19.60
N GLY A 276 4.64 2.63 -18.94
CA GLY A 276 5.73 2.05 -18.18
C GLY A 276 5.57 2.17 -16.66
N VAL A 277 6.69 2.04 -15.93
CA VAL A 277 6.70 2.19 -14.47
C VAL A 277 6.39 3.63 -14.10
N ARG A 278 5.39 3.81 -13.23
CA ARG A 278 4.91 5.14 -12.84
C ARG A 278 5.24 5.51 -11.40
N HIS A 279 5.36 4.53 -10.51
CA HIS A 279 5.69 4.74 -9.10
C HIS A 279 6.30 3.48 -8.49
N ARG A 280 7.08 3.67 -7.43
CA ARG A 280 7.59 2.60 -6.58
C ARG A 280 7.35 3.00 -5.13
N THR A 281 6.96 2.02 -4.33
CA THR A 281 6.98 2.14 -2.87
C THR A 281 8.10 1.26 -2.30
N TRP A 282 8.47 1.50 -1.06
CA TRP A 282 9.51 0.77 -0.35
C TRP A 282 8.94 0.30 0.99
N ALA A 283 8.95 -1.01 1.23
CA ALA A 283 8.49 -1.54 2.50
C ALA A 283 9.51 -1.30 3.60
N ARG A 284 9.04 -1.21 4.85
CA ARG A 284 9.93 -1.25 6.02
C ARG A 284 9.95 -2.67 6.57
N PRO A 285 11.01 -3.45 6.32
CA PRO A 285 11.00 -4.87 6.63
C PRO A 285 10.95 -5.11 8.15
N ALA A 286 9.97 -5.90 8.58
CA ALA A 286 9.93 -6.55 9.88
C ALA A 286 10.44 -8.00 9.78
N ALA A 287 10.66 -8.67 10.91
CA ALA A 287 11.06 -10.08 10.91
C ALA A 287 9.97 -10.96 10.27
N GLU A 288 10.34 -11.87 9.36
CA GLU A 288 9.44 -12.70 8.51
C GLU A 288 8.29 -13.42 9.24
N LYS A 289 8.41 -13.62 10.57
CA LYS A 289 7.43 -14.35 11.38
C LYS A 289 6.09 -13.63 11.58
N GLN A 290 5.94 -12.39 11.08
CA GLN A 290 4.79 -11.51 11.38
C GLN A 290 4.09 -10.92 10.14
N ALA A 291 4.41 -11.35 8.91
CA ALA A 291 3.89 -10.73 7.69
C ALA A 291 2.52 -11.25 7.19
N SER A 292 1.79 -12.04 7.98
CA SER A 292 0.51 -12.64 7.56
C SER A 292 -0.58 -11.55 7.43
N GLY A 293 -1.24 -11.45 6.27
CA GLY A 293 -2.31 -10.47 6.05
C GLY A 293 -1.86 -9.04 5.69
N ALA A 294 -0.56 -8.82 5.50
CA ALA A 294 -0.04 -7.51 5.04
C ALA A 294 -0.51 -7.16 3.62
N GLY A 295 -0.65 -8.16 2.74
CA GLY A 295 -1.23 -8.00 1.39
C GLY A 295 -2.69 -7.55 1.44
N ASP A 296 -3.51 -8.23 2.24
CA ASP A 296 -4.92 -7.88 2.46
C ASP A 296 -5.08 -6.45 3.00
N THR A 297 -4.21 -6.05 3.94
CA THR A 297 -4.17 -4.68 4.49
C THR A 297 -3.78 -3.67 3.43
N PHE A 298 -2.77 -3.99 2.61
CA PHE A 298 -2.32 -3.14 1.51
C PHE A 298 -3.45 -2.91 0.50
N VAL A 299 -4.09 -3.97 0.01
CA VAL A 299 -5.16 -3.84 -1.00
C VAL A 299 -6.40 -3.17 -0.44
N ALA A 300 -6.74 -3.40 0.84
CA ALA A 300 -7.81 -2.68 1.53
C ALA A 300 -7.54 -1.16 1.57
N ALA A 301 -6.37 -0.74 2.07
CA ALA A 301 -6.01 0.67 2.16
C ALA A 301 -5.90 1.34 0.77
N LEU A 302 -5.36 0.64 -0.23
CA LEU A 302 -5.31 1.09 -1.62
C LEU A 302 -6.72 1.33 -2.17
N THR A 303 -7.63 0.37 -1.95
CA THR A 303 -9.01 0.45 -2.44
C THR A 303 -9.76 1.60 -1.78
N LEU A 304 -9.67 1.73 -0.45
CA LEU A 304 -10.26 2.85 0.31
C LEU A 304 -9.79 4.21 -0.23
N ALA A 305 -8.48 4.41 -0.32
CA ALA A 305 -7.89 5.65 -0.76
C ALA A 305 -8.33 6.02 -2.18
N ARG A 306 -8.34 5.04 -3.10
CA ARG A 306 -8.76 5.25 -4.49
C ARG A 306 -10.24 5.54 -4.61
N ALA A 307 -11.09 4.86 -3.86
CA ALA A 307 -12.53 5.09 -3.82
C ALA A 307 -12.85 6.50 -3.30
N ALA A 308 -12.11 6.98 -2.30
CA ALA A 308 -12.21 8.35 -1.78
C ALA A 308 -11.57 9.42 -2.69
N GLY A 309 -11.04 9.05 -3.85
CA GLY A 309 -10.53 9.99 -4.84
C GLY A 309 -9.04 10.34 -4.75
N LEU A 310 -8.26 9.73 -3.84
CA LEU A 310 -6.81 9.98 -3.78
C LEU A 310 -6.13 9.57 -5.09
N PRO A 311 -5.15 10.33 -5.58
CA PRO A 311 -4.28 9.93 -6.69
C PRO A 311 -3.62 8.58 -6.43
N LEU A 312 -3.50 7.77 -7.49
CA LEU A 312 -2.99 6.40 -7.38
C LEU A 312 -1.63 6.29 -6.69
N THR A 313 -0.70 7.21 -6.95
CA THR A 313 0.61 7.19 -6.27
C THR A 313 0.50 7.43 -4.77
N ALA A 314 -0.36 8.39 -4.35
CA ALA A 314 -0.59 8.68 -2.94
C ALA A 314 -1.36 7.53 -2.26
N SER A 315 -2.30 6.89 -2.97
CA SER A 315 -2.99 5.70 -2.48
C SER A 315 -2.03 4.54 -2.24
N LEU A 316 -1.01 4.36 -3.10
CA LEU A 316 0.02 3.34 -2.90
C LEU A 316 0.92 3.63 -1.71
N ASP A 317 1.34 4.87 -1.52
CA ASP A 317 2.16 5.25 -0.37
C ASP A 317 1.38 5.04 0.95
N LEU A 318 0.08 5.37 0.96
CA LEU A 318 -0.81 5.12 2.10
C LEU A 318 -0.97 3.61 2.36
N ALA A 319 -1.19 2.83 1.30
CA ALA A 319 -1.34 1.38 1.38
C ALA A 319 -0.07 0.71 1.92
N GLN A 320 1.11 1.17 1.49
CA GLN A 320 2.39 0.70 2.04
C GLN A 320 2.51 1.05 3.52
N SER A 321 2.14 2.26 3.92
CA SER A 321 2.13 2.67 5.33
C SER A 321 1.18 1.80 6.18
N ALA A 322 0.01 1.45 5.65
CA ALA A 322 -0.93 0.56 6.33
C ALA A 322 -0.37 -0.87 6.47
N ALA A 323 0.29 -1.39 5.43
CA ALA A 323 0.97 -2.68 5.49
C ALA A 323 2.11 -2.67 6.53
N ASP A 324 2.91 -1.60 6.56
CA ASP A 324 4.00 -1.43 7.54
C ASP A 324 3.48 -1.43 9.00
N VAL A 325 2.26 -0.96 9.25
CA VAL A 325 1.64 -1.00 10.60
C VAL A 325 1.35 -2.42 11.06
N VAL A 326 0.92 -3.32 10.16
CA VAL A 326 0.48 -4.67 10.53
C VAL A 326 1.60 -5.70 10.51
N VAL A 327 2.67 -5.51 9.73
CA VAL A 327 3.82 -6.45 9.71
C VAL A 327 4.59 -6.53 11.04
N HIS A 328 4.33 -5.61 11.97
CA HIS A 328 4.89 -5.61 13.33
C HIS A 328 3.95 -6.25 14.35
N GLN A 329 2.80 -6.77 13.92
CA GLN A 329 1.78 -7.37 14.80
C GLN A 329 1.74 -8.89 14.63
N PRO A 330 1.44 -9.65 15.70
CA PRO A 330 1.31 -11.09 15.58
C PRO A 330 0.03 -11.49 14.83
N GLY A 331 0.13 -12.54 14.01
CA GLY A 331 -1.03 -13.15 13.35
C GLY A 331 -1.64 -12.31 12.23
N THR A 332 -2.89 -12.63 11.84
CA THR A 332 -3.67 -11.85 10.88
C THR A 332 -4.28 -10.67 11.63
N SER A 333 -3.75 -9.46 11.38
CA SER A 333 -4.12 -8.23 12.08
C SER A 333 -4.74 -7.19 11.13
N VAL A 334 -5.39 -6.18 11.72
CA VAL A 334 -6.00 -5.06 10.98
C VAL A 334 -5.29 -3.75 11.28
N CYS A 335 -5.26 -2.84 10.30
CA CYS A 335 -4.82 -1.47 10.47
C CYS A 335 -6.03 -0.56 10.68
N SER A 336 -6.21 0.01 11.87
CA SER A 336 -7.24 1.02 12.12
C SER A 336 -6.82 2.41 11.68
N THR A 337 -7.81 3.29 11.42
CA THR A 337 -7.57 4.72 11.14
C THR A 337 -6.64 5.36 12.16
N ALA A 338 -6.86 5.09 13.47
CA ALA A 338 -6.06 5.66 14.55
C ALA A 338 -4.62 5.10 14.60
N GLN A 339 -4.41 3.83 14.24
CA GLN A 339 -3.06 3.29 14.13
C GLN A 339 -2.31 3.91 12.94
N LEU A 340 -2.97 4.03 11.79
CA LEU A 340 -2.38 4.64 10.60
C LEU A 340 -2.07 6.13 10.82
N SER A 341 -2.98 6.89 11.44
CA SER A 341 -2.73 8.29 11.79
C SER A 341 -1.54 8.43 12.73
N ARG A 342 -1.43 7.62 13.79
CA ARG A 342 -0.26 7.65 14.70
C ARG A 342 1.03 7.25 14.00
N TYR A 343 0.98 6.27 13.09
CA TYR A 343 2.14 5.89 12.29
C TYR A 343 2.61 7.04 11.41
N LEU A 344 1.68 7.79 10.82
CA LEU A 344 1.99 8.96 10.02
C LEU A 344 2.44 10.16 10.87
N GLU A 345 1.85 10.35 12.05
CA GLU A 345 2.22 11.38 13.03
C GLU A 345 3.64 11.16 13.56
N ALA A 346 4.07 9.90 13.73
CA ALA A 346 5.44 9.60 14.10
C ALA A 346 6.45 10.22 13.12
N PHE A 347 6.05 10.49 11.86
CA PHE A 347 6.87 11.23 10.90
C PHE A 347 6.86 12.75 11.09
N ALA A 348 5.87 13.34 11.76
CA ALA A 348 5.81 14.79 11.96
C ALA A 348 6.96 15.35 12.81
N ASP A 349 7.47 14.53 13.75
CA ASP A 349 8.66 14.83 14.56
C ASP A 349 9.96 14.16 14.07
N THR A 350 9.98 13.56 12.85
CA THR A 350 11.15 12.77 12.37
C THR A 350 12.34 13.57 11.86
N ALA A 351 12.27 14.89 11.78
CA ALA A 351 13.43 15.66 11.32
C ALA A 351 14.58 15.51 12.31
N LEU A 352 15.54 14.65 11.97
CA LEU A 352 16.70 14.40 12.81
C LEU A 352 17.56 15.65 12.85
N THR A 353 18.05 15.97 14.04
CA THR A 353 19.15 16.94 14.16
C THR A 353 20.37 16.44 13.40
N GLY A 354 21.28 17.33 13.03
CA GLY A 354 22.49 16.93 12.33
C GLY A 354 23.31 15.88 13.09
N ASP A 355 23.31 15.94 14.44
CA ASP A 355 24.05 15.02 15.32
C ASP A 355 23.42 13.63 15.36
N GLU A 356 22.09 13.57 15.48
CA GLU A 356 21.36 12.30 15.44
C GLU A 356 21.46 11.64 14.07
N LEU A 357 21.34 12.44 13.00
CA LEU A 357 21.46 11.95 11.64
C LEU A 357 22.86 11.40 11.36
N GLU A 358 23.92 12.13 11.72
CA GLU A 358 25.30 11.67 11.53
C GLU A 358 25.54 10.31 12.18
N ARG A 359 25.03 10.12 13.41
CA ARG A 359 25.13 8.85 14.13
C ARG A 359 24.40 7.71 13.43
N GLN A 360 23.23 7.95 12.83
CA GLN A 360 22.53 6.94 12.02
C GLN A 360 23.29 6.63 10.72
N ILE A 361 23.81 7.66 10.06
CA ILE A 361 24.61 7.51 8.84
C ILE A 361 25.88 6.71 9.09
N GLU A 362 26.54 6.88 10.23
CA GLU A 362 27.69 6.05 10.63
C GLU A 362 27.33 4.58 10.79
N VAL A 363 26.15 4.27 11.37
CA VAL A 363 25.66 2.88 11.50
C VAL A 363 25.46 2.25 10.12
N HIS A 364 24.76 2.94 9.21
CA HIS A 364 24.53 2.44 7.85
C HIS A 364 25.83 2.30 7.05
N ARG A 365 26.75 3.25 7.20
CA ARG A 365 28.06 3.18 6.55
C ARG A 365 28.88 1.99 7.07
N ALA A 366 28.82 1.69 8.37
CA ALA A 366 29.46 0.50 8.95
C ALA A 366 28.87 -0.81 8.42
N GLN A 367 27.61 -0.80 7.97
CA GLN A 367 26.94 -1.92 7.29
C GLN A 367 27.24 -1.97 5.79
N GLY A 368 28.05 -1.05 5.25
CA GLY A 368 28.40 -0.99 3.83
C GLY A 368 27.29 -0.43 2.93
N GLN A 369 26.26 0.19 3.51
CA GLN A 369 25.15 0.77 2.76
C GLN A 369 25.54 2.12 2.16
N ARG A 370 25.08 2.37 0.92
CA ARG A 370 25.32 3.61 0.18
C ARG A 370 24.33 4.70 0.57
N ILE A 371 24.84 5.87 0.91
CA ILE A 371 24.07 7.03 1.34
C ILE A 371 23.87 8.01 0.18
N VAL A 372 22.61 8.37 -0.04
CA VAL A 372 22.18 9.40 -0.98
C VAL A 372 21.64 10.58 -0.19
N LEU A 373 22.08 11.78 -0.54
CA LEU A 373 21.53 13.03 0.00
C LEU A 373 20.86 13.82 -1.12
N THR A 374 19.69 14.37 -0.83
CA THR A 374 19.06 15.43 -1.61
C THR A 374 18.62 16.56 -0.68
N ASN A 375 18.41 17.75 -1.24
CA ASN A 375 17.82 18.86 -0.51
C ASN A 375 16.89 19.70 -1.37
N GLY A 376 15.94 20.36 -0.70
CA GLY A 376 15.01 21.27 -1.35
C GLY A 376 13.98 21.85 -0.40
N CYS A 377 13.11 22.71 -0.94
CA CYS A 377 12.05 23.33 -0.14
C CYS A 377 10.87 22.38 0.12
N PHE A 378 10.53 21.49 -0.83
CA PHE A 378 9.40 20.53 -0.74
C PHE A 378 8.10 21.12 -0.19
N ASP A 379 7.80 22.34 -0.63
CA ASP A 379 6.81 23.18 0.04
C ASP A 379 5.38 22.84 -0.41
N VAL A 380 5.15 22.59 -1.70
CA VAL A 380 3.93 21.91 -2.16
C VAL A 380 4.37 20.76 -3.06
N LEU A 381 4.14 19.53 -2.61
CA LEU A 381 4.50 18.33 -3.35
C LEU A 381 3.61 18.12 -4.57
N HIS A 382 4.20 17.52 -5.60
CA HIS A 382 3.50 17.04 -6.79
C HIS A 382 4.21 15.77 -7.30
N SER A 383 3.64 15.11 -8.29
CA SER A 383 4.18 13.86 -8.86
C SER A 383 5.64 13.96 -9.33
N GLY A 384 6.11 15.15 -9.70
CA GLY A 384 7.51 15.40 -10.03
C GLY A 384 8.44 15.18 -8.84
N HIS A 385 8.06 15.64 -7.63
CA HIS A 385 8.86 15.43 -6.43
C HIS A 385 8.87 13.96 -5.99
N THR A 386 7.73 13.26 -6.05
CA THR A 386 7.68 11.84 -5.65
C THR A 386 8.48 10.96 -6.62
N ARG A 387 8.46 11.25 -7.92
CA ARG A 387 9.33 10.59 -8.91
C ARG A 387 10.81 10.90 -8.68
N TYR A 388 11.13 12.17 -8.47
CA TYR A 388 12.50 12.61 -8.20
C TYR A 388 13.11 11.95 -6.96
N LEU A 389 12.37 11.93 -5.85
CA LEU A 389 12.82 11.29 -4.61
C LEU A 389 12.96 9.77 -4.79
N ASN A 390 12.06 9.13 -5.54
CA ASN A 390 12.20 7.72 -5.89
C ASN A 390 13.45 7.44 -6.74
N GLN A 391 13.72 8.26 -7.75
CA GLN A 391 14.94 8.16 -8.56
C GLN A 391 16.19 8.39 -7.70
N ALA A 392 16.15 9.33 -6.75
CA ALA A 392 17.26 9.56 -5.82
C ALA A 392 17.51 8.33 -4.94
N LYS A 393 16.45 7.74 -4.35
CA LYS A 393 16.57 6.51 -3.56
C LYS A 393 17.20 5.37 -4.36
N GLN A 394 16.94 5.24 -5.66
CA GLN A 394 17.54 4.21 -6.51
C GLN A 394 19.07 4.33 -6.69
N LEU A 395 19.68 5.48 -6.34
CA LEU A 395 21.12 5.67 -6.47
C LEU A 395 21.93 5.07 -5.31
N GLY A 396 21.26 4.60 -4.25
CA GLY A 396 21.86 3.99 -3.08
C GLY A 396 20.86 3.24 -2.20
N ASP A 397 21.23 3.01 -0.95
CA ASP A 397 20.48 2.20 0.00
C ASP A 397 19.74 3.05 1.03
N ILE A 398 20.25 4.24 1.35
CA ILE A 398 19.66 5.19 2.30
C ILE A 398 19.51 6.55 1.62
N LEU A 399 18.30 7.10 1.59
CA LEU A 399 17.98 8.45 1.12
C LEU A 399 17.71 9.37 2.31
N VAL A 400 18.56 10.39 2.42
CA VAL A 400 18.38 11.53 3.31
C VAL A 400 17.81 12.71 2.50
N VAL A 401 16.72 13.30 2.98
CA VAL A 401 16.16 14.53 2.42
C VAL A 401 16.36 15.68 3.40
N ALA A 402 17.18 16.66 3.00
CA ALA A 402 17.41 17.87 3.77
C ALA A 402 16.44 18.99 3.33
N LEU A 403 15.61 19.46 4.25
CA LEU A 403 14.63 20.50 4.03
C LEU A 403 15.19 21.88 4.37
N ASN A 404 14.94 22.86 3.49
CA ASN A 404 15.19 24.27 3.80
C ASN A 404 14.28 24.73 4.94
N SER A 405 14.84 25.39 5.97
CA SER A 405 14.11 26.11 7.04
C SER A 405 13.02 27.04 6.47
N ASP A 406 12.00 27.35 7.26
CA ASP A 406 10.96 28.31 6.84
C ASP A 406 11.57 29.66 6.45
N ASP A 407 12.56 30.13 7.22
CA ASP A 407 13.26 31.37 6.93
C ASP A 407 14.13 31.27 5.68
N SER A 408 14.78 30.12 5.42
CA SER A 408 15.53 29.86 4.20
C SER A 408 14.62 29.87 2.98
N VAL A 409 13.46 29.22 3.04
CA VAL A 409 12.47 29.26 1.96
C VAL A 409 11.95 30.69 1.75
N ARG A 410 11.69 31.44 2.82
CA ARG A 410 11.24 32.83 2.73
C ARG A 410 12.28 33.73 2.08
N ARG A 411 13.57 33.56 2.39
CA ARG A 411 14.69 34.26 1.72
C ARG A 411 14.80 33.89 0.24
N LEU A 412 14.61 32.61 -0.10
CA LEU A 412 14.75 32.10 -1.47
C LEU A 412 13.57 32.45 -2.38
N LYS A 413 12.33 32.41 -1.86
CA LYS A 413 11.09 32.47 -2.66
C LYS A 413 10.19 33.66 -2.32
N GLY A 414 10.54 34.45 -1.31
CA GLY A 414 9.81 35.64 -0.89
C GLY A 414 8.89 35.43 0.32
N PRO A 415 8.30 36.53 0.86
CA PRO A 415 7.59 36.55 2.14
C PRO A 415 6.32 35.68 2.20
N GLY A 416 5.71 35.40 1.05
CA GLY A 416 4.52 34.55 0.94
C GLY A 416 4.80 33.05 0.85
N ARG A 417 6.03 32.62 1.13
CA ARG A 417 6.48 31.22 1.17
C ARG A 417 7.31 30.97 2.44
N PRO A 418 7.31 29.76 3.00
CA PRO A 418 6.58 28.59 2.51
C PRO A 418 5.07 28.67 2.78
N ILE A 419 4.27 27.88 2.05
CA ILE A 419 2.83 27.72 2.32
C ILE A 419 2.64 26.80 3.51
N ASN A 420 3.35 25.67 3.50
CA ASN A 420 3.34 24.69 4.59
C ASN A 420 4.52 24.96 5.51
N ASN A 421 4.29 24.93 6.83
CA ASN A 421 5.36 25.16 7.81
C ASN A 421 6.39 24.01 7.78
N MET A 422 7.52 24.19 8.48
CA MET A 422 8.58 23.18 8.49
C MET A 422 8.10 21.80 8.96
N ALA A 423 7.35 21.73 10.05
CA ALA A 423 6.89 20.46 10.62
C ALA A 423 6.02 19.69 9.63
N ASP A 424 5.07 20.38 8.97
CA ASP A 424 4.20 19.78 7.97
C ASP A 424 5.01 19.25 6.76
N ARG A 425 6.00 20.03 6.29
CA ARG A 425 6.87 19.61 5.18
C ARG A 425 7.72 18.41 5.56
N ALA A 426 8.25 18.37 6.77
CA ALA A 426 9.03 17.25 7.28
C ALA A 426 8.19 15.98 7.38
N ALA A 427 7.00 16.06 7.98
CA ALA A 427 6.05 14.96 8.10
C ALA A 427 5.76 14.33 6.74
N VAL A 428 5.41 15.19 5.77
CA VAL A 428 5.03 14.79 4.42
C VAL A 428 6.16 14.09 3.68
N VAL A 429 7.38 14.61 3.77
CA VAL A 429 8.55 14.04 3.09
C VAL A 429 8.98 12.74 3.77
N ALA A 430 8.96 12.67 5.10
CA ALA A 430 9.32 11.48 5.86
C ALA A 430 8.30 10.33 5.72
N ALA A 431 7.03 10.66 5.43
CA ALA A 431 6.01 9.66 5.15
C ALA A 431 6.13 9.04 3.74
N LEU A 432 6.96 9.59 2.85
CA LEU A 432 7.24 8.96 1.57
C LEU A 432 8.10 7.72 1.81
N SER A 433 7.62 6.56 1.35
CA SER A 433 8.31 5.28 1.52
C SER A 433 9.76 5.28 1.03
N CYS A 434 10.10 6.09 0.01
CA CYS A 434 11.46 6.20 -0.51
C CYS A 434 12.43 7.02 0.37
N VAL A 435 11.96 7.71 1.41
CA VAL A 435 12.76 8.56 2.30
C VAL A 435 13.02 7.83 3.61
N ASP A 436 14.30 7.66 3.97
CA ASP A 436 14.69 7.01 5.23
C ASP A 436 14.86 8.05 6.34
N TYR A 437 15.45 9.20 6.03
CA TYR A 437 15.68 10.27 6.99
C TYR A 437 15.34 11.64 6.42
N VAL A 438 14.74 12.47 7.26
CA VAL A 438 14.57 13.90 7.01
C VAL A 438 15.45 14.68 7.97
N THR A 439 16.04 15.77 7.51
CA THR A 439 16.74 16.73 8.36
C THR A 439 16.45 18.15 7.88
N VAL A 440 16.76 19.14 8.70
CA VAL A 440 16.53 20.55 8.40
C VAL A 440 17.85 21.30 8.36
N PHE A 441 18.02 22.16 7.37
CA PHE A 441 19.14 23.08 7.30
C PHE A 441 18.68 24.52 7.04
N ASP A 442 19.38 25.48 7.64
CA ASP A 442 19.09 26.92 7.52
C ASP A 442 20.21 27.69 6.77
N THR A 443 21.24 26.99 6.31
CA THR A 443 22.36 27.59 5.58
C THR A 443 21.98 27.92 4.13
N PRO A 444 22.64 28.89 3.48
CA PRO A 444 22.36 29.25 2.08
C PRO A 444 22.52 28.10 1.09
N THR A 445 23.45 27.19 1.37
CA THR A 445 23.70 25.96 0.59
C THR A 445 23.70 24.75 1.54
N ALA A 446 23.53 23.55 0.99
CA ALA A 446 23.63 22.32 1.79
C ALA A 446 25.09 21.90 2.07
N THR A 447 26.08 22.68 1.62
CA THR A 447 27.51 22.38 1.73
C THR A 447 27.98 21.98 3.14
N PRO A 448 27.59 22.66 4.23
CA PRO A 448 28.02 22.26 5.57
C PRO A 448 27.48 20.88 5.97
N LEU A 449 26.23 20.58 5.61
CA LEU A 449 25.61 19.29 5.86
C LEU A 449 26.26 18.19 5.01
N ILE A 450 26.60 18.48 3.76
CA ILE A 450 27.31 17.55 2.87
C ILE A 450 28.67 17.17 3.44
N ARG A 451 29.47 18.15 3.87
CA ARG A 451 30.80 17.88 4.46
C ARG A 451 30.73 17.07 5.73
N ARG A 452 29.66 17.26 6.50
CA ARG A 452 29.37 16.52 7.73
C ARG A 452 29.00 15.08 7.41
N LEU A 453 27.96 14.88 6.61
CA LEU A 453 27.40 13.55 6.37
C LEU A 453 28.23 12.72 5.38
N ARG A 454 29.00 13.37 4.49
CA ARG A 454 29.79 12.75 3.42
C ARG A 454 29.02 11.69 2.63
N PRO A 455 27.87 12.03 2.02
CA PRO A 455 27.08 11.08 1.23
C PRO A 455 27.84 10.64 -0.03
N GLU A 456 27.77 9.36 -0.38
CA GLU A 456 28.39 8.83 -1.61
C GLU A 456 27.74 9.44 -2.88
N VAL A 457 26.46 9.79 -2.80
CA VAL A 457 25.73 10.44 -3.89
C VAL A 457 24.98 11.68 -3.39
N TYR A 458 25.17 12.81 -4.04
CA TYR A 458 24.31 13.99 -3.89
C TYR A 458 23.43 14.14 -5.13
N ALA A 459 22.12 13.93 -4.95
CA ALA A 459 21.16 13.94 -6.04
C ALA A 459 20.48 15.30 -6.18
N LYS A 460 20.37 15.81 -7.42
CA LYS A 460 19.62 17.03 -7.75
C LYS A 460 18.70 16.82 -8.95
N GLY A 461 17.47 17.29 -8.84
CA GLY A 461 16.49 17.26 -9.93
C GLY A 461 16.39 18.63 -10.59
N GLY A 462 16.13 18.66 -11.89
CA GLY A 462 16.02 19.91 -12.66
C GLY A 462 17.06 20.03 -13.78
N ASP A 463 17.02 21.17 -14.47
CA ASP A 463 17.94 21.52 -15.56
C ASP A 463 19.30 22.03 -15.04
N TYR A 464 19.84 21.39 -14.00
CA TYR A 464 21.13 21.74 -13.43
C TYR A 464 22.24 20.86 -14.04
N THR A 465 23.42 21.40 -14.28
CA THR A 465 24.62 20.58 -14.45
C THR A 465 25.41 20.54 -13.13
N PRO A 466 26.25 19.53 -12.88
CA PRO A 466 27.08 19.48 -11.67
C PRO A 466 27.88 20.76 -11.45
N GLU A 467 28.36 21.41 -12.50
CA GLU A 467 29.15 22.64 -12.43
C GLU A 467 28.32 23.86 -11.98
N MET A 468 26.99 23.79 -12.07
CA MET A 468 26.08 24.87 -11.64
C MET A 468 25.79 24.84 -10.13
N LEU A 469 26.17 23.76 -9.43
CA LEU A 469 25.84 23.56 -8.02
C LEU A 469 27.00 23.98 -7.12
N ALA A 470 26.73 24.90 -6.20
CA ALA A 470 27.71 25.35 -5.20
C ALA A 470 28.16 24.21 -4.26
N GLU A 471 27.37 23.14 -4.18
CA GLU A 471 27.65 21.95 -3.40
C GLU A 471 28.65 20.98 -4.05
N THR A 472 28.84 21.00 -5.36
CA THR A 472 29.64 20.00 -6.09
C THR A 472 31.08 19.88 -5.58
N PRO A 473 31.84 20.97 -5.37
CA PRO A 473 33.20 20.85 -4.85
C PRO A 473 33.28 20.17 -3.48
N ALA A 474 32.24 20.35 -2.65
CA ALA A 474 32.20 19.73 -1.32
C ALA A 474 31.93 18.24 -1.38
N VAL A 475 31.17 17.76 -2.37
CA VAL A 475 30.89 16.33 -2.60
C VAL A 475 32.13 15.63 -3.16
N GLU A 476 32.82 16.26 -4.11
CA GLU A 476 34.01 15.70 -4.76
C GLU A 476 35.22 15.65 -3.83
N GLU A 477 35.32 16.55 -2.84
CA GLU A 477 36.42 16.65 -1.86
C GLU A 477 36.71 15.32 -1.15
N TYR A 478 35.69 14.50 -0.91
CA TYR A 478 35.81 13.20 -0.25
C TYR A 478 35.51 12.01 -1.18
N GLY A 479 35.41 12.24 -2.50
CA GLY A 479 35.19 11.21 -3.51
C GLY A 479 33.73 10.80 -3.74
N GLY A 480 32.75 11.59 -3.26
CA GLY A 480 31.35 11.41 -3.63
C GLY A 480 31.06 11.85 -5.06
N ARG A 481 29.87 11.53 -5.58
CA ARG A 481 29.42 11.97 -6.91
C ARG A 481 28.15 12.79 -6.85
N VAL A 482 28.03 13.76 -7.75
CA VAL A 482 26.77 14.48 -7.99
C VAL A 482 25.98 13.77 -9.09
N ALA A 483 24.70 13.51 -8.86
CA ALA A 483 23.81 12.90 -9.83
C ALA A 483 22.70 13.88 -10.18
N ILE A 484 22.60 14.24 -11.46
CA ILE A 484 21.48 15.01 -11.99
C ILE A 484 20.43 14.03 -12.48
N LEU A 485 19.22 14.16 -11.95
CA LEU A 485 18.08 13.30 -12.26
C LEU A 485 17.11 14.04 -13.18
N ASP A 486 16.52 13.29 -14.11
CA ASP A 486 15.62 13.83 -15.13
C ASP A 486 14.48 14.63 -14.50
N TYR A 487 14.33 15.88 -14.95
CA TYR A 487 13.22 16.70 -14.53
C TYR A 487 11.94 16.26 -15.26
N VAL A 488 11.01 15.66 -14.53
CA VAL A 488 9.66 15.41 -15.07
C VAL A 488 8.91 16.74 -15.06
N ALA A 489 8.93 17.43 -16.19
CA ALA A 489 8.24 18.69 -16.43
C ALA A 489 6.72 18.51 -16.49
N GLU A 490 6.07 18.31 -15.34
CA GLU A 490 4.63 18.53 -15.21
C GLU A 490 4.36 19.35 -13.95
N ARG A 491 4.26 20.67 -14.15
CA ARG A 491 3.81 21.71 -13.21
C ARG A 491 4.83 22.09 -12.13
N SER A 492 5.60 23.15 -12.38
CA SER A 492 6.35 23.87 -11.35
C SER A 492 5.41 24.33 -10.23
N THR A 493 5.81 24.16 -8.96
CA THR A 493 5.06 24.64 -7.79
C THR A 493 4.68 26.11 -7.90
N THR A 494 5.52 26.93 -8.52
CA THR A 494 5.25 28.36 -8.77
C THR A 494 4.09 28.55 -9.76
N ALA A 495 4.00 27.70 -10.78
CA ALA A 495 2.93 27.76 -11.78
C ALA A 495 1.57 27.27 -11.23
N VAL A 496 1.57 26.27 -10.34
CA VAL A 496 0.35 25.79 -9.66
C VAL A 496 -0.22 26.88 -8.73
N VAL A 497 0.64 27.49 -7.91
CA VAL A 497 0.23 28.55 -6.97
C VAL A 497 -0.22 29.81 -7.69
N LYS A 498 0.44 30.15 -8.81
CA LYS A 498 0.02 31.26 -9.67
C LYS A 498 -1.37 31.00 -10.25
N ARG A 499 -1.66 29.79 -10.73
CA ARG A 499 -3.00 29.41 -11.25
C ARG A 499 -4.10 29.49 -10.20
N ILE A 500 -3.80 29.11 -8.95
CA ILE A 500 -4.72 29.23 -7.81
C ILE A 500 -4.96 30.71 -7.45
N ARG A 501 -3.93 31.55 -7.46
CA ARG A 501 -4.05 32.99 -7.18
C ARG A 501 -4.74 33.78 -8.30
N ASP A 502 -4.54 33.37 -9.54
CA ASP A 502 -5.07 34.07 -10.73
C ASP A 502 -6.51 33.61 -11.08
N GLY A 503 -7.09 32.64 -10.37
CA GLY A 503 -8.50 32.23 -10.51
C GLY A 503 -8.84 31.44 -11.78
N GLU A 504 -7.85 31.01 -12.56
CA GLU A 504 -8.05 30.20 -13.78
C GLU A 504 -8.26 28.71 -13.43
N GLY A 505 -9.38 28.43 -12.75
CA GLY A 505 -9.85 27.10 -12.39
C GLY A 505 -11.06 26.62 -13.21
N ALA A 506 -11.37 27.25 -14.34
CA ALA A 506 -12.45 26.81 -15.23
C ALA A 506 -11.87 26.31 -16.56
N VAL A 507 -12.02 25.00 -16.80
CA VAL A 507 -11.82 24.38 -18.12
C VAL A 507 -12.76 25.08 -19.12
N PRO A 508 -12.31 25.49 -20.32
CA PRO A 508 -13.23 25.96 -21.35
C PRO A 508 -14.06 24.77 -21.82
N THR A 509 -15.37 24.85 -21.66
CA THR A 509 -16.32 24.00 -22.38
C THR A 509 -16.18 24.25 -23.88
N ASN A 510 -15.77 23.22 -24.62
CA ASN A 510 -16.32 22.87 -25.93
C ASN A 510 -16.01 21.43 -26.25
#